data_AF-I1NS90-F1
#
_entry.id   AF-I1NS90-F1
#
_cell.length_a   1.000
_cell.length_b   1.000
_cell.length_c   1.000
_cell.angle_alpha   90.00
_cell.angle_beta   90.00
_cell.angle_gamma   90.00
#
_symmetry.space_group_name_H-M   'P 1'
#
loop_
_entity.id
_entity.type
_entity.pdbx_description
1 polymer ?
#
loop_
_entity_poly.entity_id
_entity_poly.type
_entity_poly.pdbx_seq_one_letter_code
_entity_poly.pdbx_strand_id
1 'polypeptide(L)'
;MGDHRATAKVRVNGAPAEATLFCTDPPGAANGGGGDGGELRWRCAGGAAAERVLSLDADVLGVEARGKEVVVKAFVLPADAAARSVSCAAGAGKGGGGRRRRRRDYVFEMAAGEDAAAAWCDRMRGSLDSLGRPKRLFILVNPFGGKKCGKKIYEAEIKPLFEAAGVNVTMQETRYQGHAREVASSLDLARYDGIVCVSGDGVLVE
;
A
#
# COMPACT_ATOMS: atom_id res chain seq x y z
N MET A 1 -9.55 -25.41 10.36
CA MET A 1 -8.76 -24.65 11.35
C MET A 1 -7.53 -24.17 10.59
N GLY A 2 -7.61 -23.01 9.93
CA GLY A 2 -6.51 -22.52 9.11
C GLY A 2 -5.41 -21.98 10.02
N ASP A 3 -4.13 -22.20 9.71
CA ASP A 3 -3.04 -21.64 10.50
C ASP A 3 -3.03 -20.11 10.33
N HIS A 4 -3.59 -19.37 11.30
CA HIS A 4 -3.53 -17.89 11.39
C HIS A 4 -2.11 -17.35 11.55
N ARG A 5 -1.13 -18.24 11.67
CA ARG A 5 0.28 -17.93 11.87
C ARG A 5 1.14 -18.77 10.92
N ALA A 6 1.92 -18.09 10.07
CA ALA A 6 2.92 -18.72 9.21
C ALA A 6 4.31 -18.20 9.57
N THR A 7 5.13 -19.05 10.17
CA THR A 7 6.53 -18.73 10.49
C THR A 7 7.45 -19.30 9.42
N ALA A 8 8.40 -18.50 8.93
CA ALA A 8 9.40 -18.91 7.96
C ALA A 8 10.80 -18.46 8.40
N LYS A 9 11.80 -19.32 8.16
CA LYS A 9 13.21 -18.95 8.25
C LYS A 9 13.59 -18.24 6.96
N VAL A 10 14.07 -17.01 7.10
CA VAL A 10 14.36 -16.11 5.98
C VAL A 10 15.73 -15.47 6.13
N ARG A 11 16.23 -14.83 5.09
CA ARG A 11 17.34 -13.89 5.19
C ARG A 11 16.85 -12.49 4.82
N VAL A 12 17.22 -11.51 5.64
CA VAL A 12 16.93 -10.09 5.40
C VAL A 12 18.26 -9.37 5.33
N ASN A 13 18.57 -8.76 4.17
CA ASN A 13 19.88 -8.14 3.90
C ASN A 13 21.06 -9.09 4.15
N GLY A 14 20.92 -10.37 3.80
CA GLY A 14 21.95 -11.40 3.99
C GLY A 14 22.08 -11.95 5.42
N ALA A 15 21.42 -11.35 6.41
CA ALA A 15 21.41 -11.85 7.79
C ALA A 15 20.27 -12.87 8.00
N PRO A 16 20.52 -14.01 8.68
CA PRO A 16 19.46 -14.95 9.02
C PRO A 16 18.44 -14.29 9.94
N ALA A 17 17.17 -14.50 9.65
CA ALA A 17 16.05 -13.93 10.36
C ALA A 17 14.89 -14.95 10.44
N GLU A 18 14.00 -14.73 11.39
CA GLU A 18 12.74 -15.44 11.46
C GLU A 18 11.61 -14.44 11.21
N ALA A 19 10.78 -14.70 10.21
CA ALA A 19 9.61 -13.90 9.88
C ALA A 19 8.34 -14.69 10.21
N THR A 20 7.39 -14.03 10.88
CA THR A 20 6.09 -14.58 11.23
C THR A 20 5.01 -13.68 10.65
N LEU A 21 4.16 -14.28 9.82
CA LEU A 21 2.97 -13.64 9.28
C LEU A 21 1.75 -14.06 10.11
N PHE A 22 1.02 -13.09 10.62
CA PHE A 22 -0.24 -13.25 11.32
C PHE A 22 -1.36 -12.82 10.36
N CYS A 23 -2.22 -13.75 9.98
CA CYS A 23 -3.34 -13.51 9.08
C CYS A 23 -4.65 -13.62 9.86
N THR A 24 -5.52 -12.64 9.70
CA THR A 24 -6.89 -12.67 10.24
C THR A 24 -7.82 -13.26 9.17
N ASP A 25 -8.86 -13.97 9.61
CA ASP A 25 -9.86 -14.52 8.70
C ASP A 25 -10.67 -13.38 8.05
N PRO A 26 -11.26 -13.58 6.85
CA PRO A 26 -12.10 -12.57 6.22
C PRO A 26 -13.26 -12.14 7.13
N PRO A 27 -13.69 -10.87 7.07
CA PRO A 27 -14.71 -10.32 7.96
C PRO A 27 -16.10 -10.91 7.63
N GLY A 28 -16.39 -12.06 8.22
CA GLY A 28 -17.68 -12.73 8.25
C GLY A 28 -18.14 -13.16 9.65
N ALA A 29 -17.29 -12.96 10.67
CA ALA A 29 -17.64 -13.12 12.07
C ALA A 29 -17.94 -11.74 12.66
N ALA A 30 -19.21 -11.41 12.80
CA ALA A 30 -19.68 -10.17 13.38
C ALA A 30 -19.10 -9.97 14.79
N ASN A 31 -18.22 -8.98 14.95
CA ASN A 31 -18.23 -8.09 16.10
C ASN A 31 -17.45 -6.81 15.77
N GLY A 32 -18.12 -5.67 15.92
CA GLY A 32 -17.54 -4.36 15.73
C GLY A 32 -16.41 -4.11 16.73
N GLY A 33 -15.20 -3.95 16.19
CA GLY A 33 -14.02 -3.53 16.94
C GLY A 33 -12.88 -3.26 15.96
N GLY A 34 -12.59 -1.99 15.69
CA GLY A 34 -11.50 -1.60 14.80
C GLY A 34 -10.15 -2.08 15.33
N GLY A 35 -9.51 -3.01 14.62
CA GLY A 35 -8.17 -3.50 14.94
C GLY A 35 -7.81 -4.86 14.32
N ASP A 36 -8.42 -5.27 13.20
CA ASP A 36 -8.32 -6.62 12.65
C ASP A 36 -7.50 -6.68 11.34
N GLY A 37 -6.39 -5.95 11.30
CA GLY A 37 -5.41 -6.07 10.23
C GLY A 37 -4.38 -7.13 10.60
N GLY A 38 -4.11 -8.09 9.71
CA GLY A 38 -3.00 -9.02 9.92
C GLY A 38 -1.67 -8.28 10.12
N GLU A 39 -0.68 -8.96 10.68
CA GLU A 39 0.63 -8.36 10.99
C GLU A 39 1.77 -9.19 10.42
N LEU A 40 2.85 -8.52 9.98
CA LEU A 40 4.11 -9.16 9.64
C LEU A 40 5.17 -8.76 10.66
N ARG A 41 5.74 -9.76 11.35
CA ARG A 41 6.80 -9.56 12.34
C ARG A 41 8.08 -10.28 11.92
N TRP A 42 9.25 -9.67 12.12
CA TRP A 42 10.52 -10.39 11.94
C TRP A 42 11.62 -9.90 12.85
N ARG A 43 12.60 -10.78 13.09
CA ARG A 43 13.80 -10.52 13.89
C ARG A 43 15.04 -11.07 13.20
N CYS A 44 16.05 -10.23 13.00
CA CYS A 44 17.36 -10.68 12.50
C CYS A 44 18.20 -11.25 13.65
N ALA A 45 18.87 -12.38 13.41
CA ALA A 45 19.80 -12.97 14.36
C ALA A 45 21.16 -12.25 14.31
N GLY A 46 21.70 -11.89 15.48
CA GLY A 46 23.08 -11.38 15.59
C GLY A 46 23.26 -9.88 15.89
N GLY A 47 22.27 -9.18 16.42
CA GLY A 47 22.46 -7.83 16.95
C GLY A 47 21.30 -7.37 17.83
N ALA A 48 21.48 -6.26 18.55
CA ALA A 48 20.42 -5.58 19.32
C ALA A 48 19.31 -4.98 18.43
N ALA A 49 19.02 -5.59 17.28
CA ALA A 49 17.98 -5.18 16.36
C ALA A 49 16.62 -5.54 16.96
N ALA A 50 15.89 -4.52 17.39
CA ALA A 50 14.52 -4.63 17.84
C ALA A 50 13.67 -5.40 16.81
N GLU A 51 12.76 -6.23 17.33
CA GLU A 51 11.70 -6.86 16.54
C GLU A 51 11.00 -5.81 15.67
N ARG A 52 10.87 -6.12 14.38
CA ARG A 52 10.20 -5.25 13.42
C ARG A 52 8.79 -5.77 13.22
N VAL A 53 7.83 -4.85 13.12
CA VAL A 53 6.41 -5.12 12.91
C VAL A 53 5.91 -4.23 11.78
N LEU A 54 5.11 -4.79 10.88
CA LEU A 54 4.35 -4.08 9.85
C LEU A 54 2.89 -4.49 9.92
N SER A 55 2.00 -3.50 9.90
CA SER A 55 0.56 -3.73 9.77
C SER A 55 0.23 -4.04 8.31
N LEU A 56 -0.43 -5.16 8.03
CA LEU A 56 -0.80 -5.50 6.65
C LEU A 56 -1.80 -4.48 6.09
N ASP A 57 -2.71 -3.97 6.91
CA ASP A 57 -3.74 -3.00 6.55
C ASP A 57 -3.19 -1.58 6.35
N ALA A 58 -2.30 -1.12 7.24
CA ALA A 58 -1.86 0.26 7.29
C ALA A 58 -0.48 0.51 6.67
N ASP A 59 0.42 -0.47 6.66
CA ASP A 59 1.82 -0.27 6.24
C ASP A 59 2.15 -0.98 4.93
N VAL A 60 1.64 -2.19 4.70
CA VAL A 60 1.95 -2.97 3.50
C VAL A 60 1.10 -2.49 2.31
N LEU A 61 1.75 -2.10 1.23
CA LEU A 61 1.10 -1.76 -0.05
C LEU A 61 0.81 -3.04 -0.84
N GLY A 62 1.82 -3.89 -1.02
CA GLY A 62 1.71 -5.09 -1.81
C GLY A 62 2.91 -6.02 -1.64
N VAL A 63 2.77 -7.23 -2.20
CA VAL A 63 3.76 -8.30 -2.09
C VAL A 63 4.01 -8.95 -3.45
N GLU A 64 5.27 -9.28 -3.73
CA GLU A 64 5.71 -9.89 -4.99
C GLU A 64 6.80 -10.94 -4.70
N ALA A 65 6.66 -12.14 -5.25
CA ALA A 65 7.70 -13.16 -5.21
C ALA A 65 8.60 -13.07 -6.46
N ARG A 66 9.90 -13.23 -6.26
CA ARG A 66 10.96 -13.26 -7.30
C ARG A 66 11.89 -14.43 -7.02
N GLY A 67 11.57 -15.60 -7.57
CA GLY A 67 12.27 -16.84 -7.23
C GLY A 67 12.18 -17.13 -5.74
N LYS A 68 13.32 -17.15 -5.04
CA LYS A 68 13.38 -17.39 -3.58
C LYS A 68 13.10 -16.15 -2.74
N GLU A 69 13.03 -14.97 -3.36
CA GLU A 69 12.84 -13.71 -2.64
C GLU A 69 11.37 -13.32 -2.60
N VAL A 70 10.88 -12.91 -1.44
CA VAL A 70 9.59 -12.23 -1.29
C VAL A 70 9.84 -10.77 -0.98
N VAL A 71 9.36 -9.89 -1.85
CA VAL A 71 9.46 -8.44 -1.73
C VAL A 71 8.15 -7.90 -1.18
N VAL A 72 8.20 -7.39 0.06
CA VAL A 72 7.09 -6.70 0.70
C VAL A 72 7.28 -5.19 0.52
N LYS A 73 6.42 -4.58 -0.30
CA LYS A 73 6.42 -3.15 -0.57
C LYS A 73 5.57 -2.47 0.49
N ALA A 74 6.15 -1.56 1.26
CA ALA A 74 5.49 -0.92 2.39
C ALA A 74 5.67 0.62 2.37
N PHE A 75 4.77 1.32 3.05
CA PHE A 75 4.78 2.77 3.21
C PHE A 75 4.77 3.13 4.70
N VAL A 76 5.97 3.13 5.28
CA VAL A 76 6.18 3.20 6.73
C VAL A 76 6.66 4.58 7.18
N LEU A 77 6.42 4.90 8.45
CA LEU A 77 7.10 6.00 9.09
C LEU A 77 8.58 5.65 9.32
N PRO A 78 9.50 6.64 9.31
CA PRO A 78 10.88 6.37 9.68
C PRO A 78 10.96 5.89 11.15
N ALA A 79 11.93 5.02 11.45
CA ALA A 79 11.98 4.25 12.70
C ALA A 79 12.12 5.08 14.00
N ASP A 80 12.34 6.40 13.89
CA ASP A 80 12.43 7.38 14.98
C ASP A 80 11.09 8.10 15.27
N ALA A 81 10.04 7.82 14.50
CA ALA A 81 8.75 8.47 14.62
C ALA A 81 7.79 7.68 15.53
N ALA A 82 7.78 8.02 16.83
CA ALA A 82 6.77 7.52 17.77
C ALA A 82 5.33 7.76 17.27
N ALA A 83 4.50 6.73 17.35
CA ALA A 83 3.15 6.65 16.79
C ALA A 83 2.23 7.81 17.21
N ARG A 84 1.83 8.65 16.25
CA ARG A 84 0.60 9.45 16.29
C ARG A 84 0.03 9.62 14.88
N SER A 85 -1.30 9.67 14.81
CA SER A 85 -2.17 9.48 13.65
C SER A 85 -1.74 10.20 12.36
N VAL A 86 -1.82 9.47 11.25
CA VAL A 86 -1.58 9.97 9.90
C VAL A 86 -2.89 10.52 9.35
N SER A 87 -3.12 11.82 9.48
CA SER A 87 -4.10 12.52 8.64
C SER A 87 -3.42 12.91 7.35
N CYS A 88 -3.99 12.48 6.22
CA CYS A 88 -3.59 12.88 4.87
C CYS A 88 -4.02 14.32 4.53
N ALA A 89 -4.74 15.01 5.41
CA ALA A 89 -5.10 16.42 5.26
C ALA A 89 -4.11 17.31 6.04
N ALA A 90 -2.90 17.48 5.51
CA ALA A 90 -2.04 18.60 5.88
C ALA A 90 -1.71 19.36 4.61
N GLY A 91 -2.49 20.42 4.38
CA GLY A 91 -2.40 21.30 3.22
C GLY A 91 -1.01 21.90 3.04
N ALA A 92 -0.77 22.41 1.84
CA ALA A 92 0.41 23.18 1.46
C ALA A 92 0.43 24.54 2.18
N GLY A 93 0.59 24.53 3.51
CA GLY A 93 0.89 25.69 4.33
C GLY A 93 2.34 25.62 4.80
N LYS A 94 3.11 26.69 4.59
CA LYS A 94 4.43 26.89 5.21
C LYS A 94 4.29 26.72 6.73
N GLY A 95 4.97 25.72 7.30
CA GLY A 95 5.15 25.58 8.75
C GLY A 95 4.48 24.35 9.34
N GLY A 96 5.13 23.19 9.22
CA GLY A 96 4.73 21.96 9.90
C GLY A 96 5.53 20.79 9.36
N GLY A 97 6.60 20.40 10.06
CA GLY A 97 7.41 19.22 9.74
C GLY A 97 6.65 17.92 10.00
N GLY A 98 5.53 17.71 9.30
CA GLY A 98 4.77 16.48 9.36
C GLY A 98 5.67 15.30 8.95
N ARG A 99 5.71 14.27 9.79
CA ARG A 99 6.51 13.06 9.58
C ARG A 99 6.01 12.37 8.32
N ARG A 100 6.81 12.43 7.26
CA ARG A 100 6.44 11.88 5.96
C ARG A 100 6.77 10.40 5.95
N ARG A 101 5.75 9.56 5.72
CA ARG A 101 5.95 8.15 5.38
C ARG A 101 6.85 8.02 4.15
N ARG A 102 7.58 6.92 4.09
CA ARG A 102 8.54 6.59 3.04
C ARG A 102 8.23 5.21 2.51
N ARG A 103 8.26 5.08 1.18
CA ARG A 103 8.23 3.76 0.56
C ARG A 103 9.50 3.01 0.94
N ARG A 104 9.34 1.77 1.37
CA ARG A 104 10.42 0.82 1.65
C ARG A 104 10.02 -0.55 1.13
N ASP A 105 10.96 -1.19 0.46
CA ASP A 105 10.78 -2.54 -0.04
C ASP A 105 11.63 -3.46 0.87
N TYR A 106 10.98 -4.40 1.55
CA TYR A 106 11.61 -5.37 2.42
C TYR A 106 11.76 -6.69 1.66
N VAL A 107 13.00 -7.16 1.51
CA VAL A 107 13.31 -8.39 0.79
C VAL A 107 13.56 -9.51 1.80
N PHE A 108 12.75 -10.57 1.69
CA PHE A 108 12.84 -11.78 2.49
C PHE A 108 13.23 -12.96 1.60
N GLU A 109 14.47 -13.41 1.69
CA GLU A 109 14.93 -14.60 0.97
C GLU A 109 14.52 -15.86 1.75
N MET A 110 13.68 -16.71 1.16
CA MET A 110 13.17 -17.92 1.81
C MET A 110 14.20 -19.04 1.83
N ALA A 111 14.56 -19.51 3.03
CA ALA A 111 15.51 -20.61 3.18
C ALA A 111 15.00 -21.94 2.59
N ALA A 112 13.67 -22.12 2.55
CA ALA A 112 13.01 -23.33 2.07
C ALA A 112 12.86 -23.40 0.53
N GLY A 113 13.27 -22.36 -0.20
CA GLY A 113 13.24 -22.34 -1.67
C GLY A 113 12.12 -21.51 -2.27
N GLU A 114 11.96 -21.64 -3.59
CA GLU A 114 11.03 -20.83 -4.41
C GLU A 114 9.56 -21.17 -4.13
N ASP A 115 9.23 -22.45 -3.97
CA ASP A 115 7.85 -22.87 -3.63
C ASP A 115 7.38 -22.26 -2.30
N ALA A 116 8.29 -22.15 -1.32
CA ALA A 116 8.01 -21.51 -0.05
C ALA A 116 7.82 -19.99 -0.20
N ALA A 117 8.58 -19.34 -1.09
CA ALA A 117 8.41 -17.93 -1.40
C ALA A 117 7.07 -17.66 -2.09
N ALA A 118 6.70 -18.49 -3.07
CA ALA A 118 5.40 -18.41 -3.72
C ALA A 118 4.26 -18.60 -2.73
N ALA A 119 4.26 -19.68 -1.93
CA ALA A 119 3.22 -19.96 -0.95
C ALA A 119 3.09 -18.87 0.12
N TRP A 120 4.21 -18.28 0.57
CA TRP A 120 4.18 -17.20 1.55
C TRP A 120 3.68 -15.88 0.94
N CYS A 121 4.07 -15.58 -0.30
CA CYS A 121 3.56 -14.45 -1.06
C CYS A 121 2.05 -14.58 -1.30
N ASP A 122 1.56 -15.76 -1.70
CA ASP A 122 0.14 -16.02 -1.94
C ASP A 122 -0.68 -15.89 -0.66
N ARG A 123 -0.16 -16.40 0.46
CA ARG A 123 -0.80 -16.22 1.78
C ARG A 123 -0.93 -14.74 2.14
N MET A 124 0.15 -13.97 2.01
CA MET A 124 0.12 -12.54 2.31
C MET A 124 -0.81 -11.79 1.36
N ARG A 125 -0.81 -12.14 0.07
CA ARG A 125 -1.72 -11.57 -0.93
C ARG A 125 -3.17 -11.85 -0.60
N GLY A 126 -3.52 -13.09 -0.23
CA GLY A 126 -4.86 -13.45 0.22
C GLY A 126 -5.32 -12.61 1.41
N SER A 127 -4.45 -12.37 2.39
CA SER A 127 -4.74 -11.49 3.53
C SER A 127 -4.85 -10.01 3.14
N LEU A 128 -4.14 -9.54 2.12
CA LEU A 128 -4.30 -8.17 1.62
C LEU A 128 -5.58 -8.00 0.81
N ASP A 129 -6.02 -9.05 0.12
CA ASP A 129 -7.24 -9.08 -0.68
C ASP A 129 -8.50 -9.11 0.20
N SER A 130 -8.45 -9.80 1.35
CA SER A 130 -9.56 -9.86 2.31
C SER A 130 -9.85 -8.51 3.00
N LEU A 131 -8.92 -7.55 2.94
CA LEU A 131 -9.10 -6.18 3.46
C LEU A 131 -10.05 -5.31 2.62
N GLY A 132 -10.57 -5.83 1.50
CA GLY A 132 -11.49 -5.07 0.64
C GLY A 132 -10.83 -3.91 -0.10
N ARG A 133 -9.53 -4.02 -0.40
CA ARG A 133 -8.79 -2.98 -1.12
C ARG A 133 -9.24 -2.86 -2.58
N PRO A 134 -9.37 -1.64 -3.13
CA PRO A 134 -9.74 -1.46 -4.53
C PRO A 134 -8.68 -2.05 -5.45
N LYS A 135 -9.09 -2.68 -6.55
CA LYS A 135 -8.21 -3.30 -7.55
C LYS A 135 -8.17 -2.54 -8.86
N ARG A 136 -9.20 -1.75 -9.16
CA ARG A 136 -9.34 -0.98 -10.40
C ARG A 136 -9.74 0.44 -10.07
N LEU A 137 -8.88 1.41 -10.34
CA LEU A 137 -9.15 2.82 -10.09
C LEU A 137 -9.09 3.64 -11.37
N PHE A 138 -10.00 4.59 -11.50
CA PHE A 138 -9.94 5.61 -12.55
C PHE A 138 -9.36 6.90 -11.97
N ILE A 139 -8.35 7.46 -12.61
CA ILE A 139 -7.60 8.62 -12.11
C ILE A 139 -7.79 9.80 -13.04
N LEU A 140 -8.45 10.84 -12.56
CA LEU A 140 -8.61 12.13 -13.24
C LEU A 140 -7.46 13.06 -12.86
N VAL A 141 -6.64 13.46 -13.82
CA VAL A 141 -5.49 14.35 -13.58
C VAL A 141 -5.74 15.70 -14.23
N ASN A 142 -5.69 16.79 -13.47
CA ASN A 142 -5.71 18.13 -14.04
C ASN A 142 -4.28 18.66 -14.23
N PRO A 143 -3.75 18.69 -15.48
CA PRO A 143 -2.40 19.19 -15.73
C PRO A 143 -2.26 20.70 -15.52
N PHE A 144 -3.36 21.46 -15.56
CA PHE A 144 -3.37 22.92 -15.49
C PHE A 144 -3.67 23.47 -14.09
N GLY A 145 -4.01 22.62 -13.13
CA GLY A 145 -4.30 23.02 -11.75
C GLY A 145 -3.07 23.54 -11.00
N GLY A 146 -3.22 24.65 -10.27
CA GLY A 146 -2.20 25.20 -9.38
C GLY A 146 -0.84 25.42 -10.05
N LYS A 147 0.20 24.73 -9.55
CA LYS A 147 1.60 24.84 -10.04
C LYS A 147 1.86 24.12 -11.38
N LYS A 148 0.82 23.62 -12.07
CA LYS A 148 0.93 22.86 -13.33
C LYS A 148 1.82 21.61 -13.23
N CYS A 149 1.81 20.98 -12.05
CA CYS A 149 2.60 19.78 -11.76
C CYS A 149 1.77 18.49 -11.71
N GLY A 150 0.44 18.55 -11.97
CA GLY A 150 -0.46 17.40 -11.78
C GLY A 150 0.02 16.12 -12.48
N LYS A 151 0.37 16.23 -13.76
CA LYS A 151 0.93 15.11 -14.54
C LYS A 151 2.26 14.59 -13.98
N LYS A 152 3.16 15.50 -13.58
CA LYS A 152 4.47 15.13 -13.02
C LYS A 152 4.32 14.40 -11.69
N ILE A 153 3.43 14.87 -10.82
CA ILE A 153 3.13 14.24 -9.53
C ILE A 153 2.49 12.87 -9.76
N TYR A 154 1.56 12.78 -10.72
CA TYR A 154 0.95 11.50 -11.08
C TYR A 154 2.01 10.45 -11.48
N GLU A 155 2.87 10.77 -12.43
CA GLU A 155 3.89 9.83 -12.91
C GLU A 155 4.98 9.54 -11.86
N ALA A 156 5.42 10.55 -11.10
CA ALA A 156 6.55 10.41 -10.18
C ALA A 156 6.18 9.82 -8.82
N GLU A 157 4.98 10.11 -8.31
CA GLU A 157 4.59 9.76 -6.94
C GLU A 157 3.39 8.81 -6.89
N ILE A 158 2.32 9.08 -7.65
CA ILE A 158 1.03 8.39 -7.48
C ILE A 158 1.04 7.03 -8.18
N LYS A 159 1.44 6.99 -9.46
CA LYS A 159 1.47 5.76 -10.26
C LYS A 159 2.35 4.67 -9.64
N PRO A 160 3.59 4.95 -9.18
CA PRO A 160 4.43 3.93 -8.53
C PRO A 160 3.83 3.36 -7.24
N LEU A 161 2.97 4.11 -6.54
CA LEU A 161 2.30 3.63 -5.33
C LEU A 161 1.16 2.66 -5.66
N PHE A 162 0.33 2.98 -6.65
CA PHE A 162 -0.73 2.07 -7.09
C PHE A 162 -0.17 0.81 -7.73
N GLU A 163 0.89 0.92 -8.53
CA GLU A 163 1.61 -0.24 -9.07
C GLU A 163 2.20 -1.12 -7.95
N ALA A 164 2.80 -0.51 -6.92
CA ALA A 164 3.30 -1.25 -5.76
C ALA A 164 2.19 -1.96 -4.98
N ALA A 165 0.98 -1.40 -4.97
CA ALA A 165 -0.19 -2.00 -4.35
C ALA A 165 -0.91 -3.04 -5.25
N GLY A 166 -0.44 -3.26 -6.48
CA GLY A 166 -1.09 -4.15 -7.44
C GLY A 166 -2.46 -3.65 -7.90
N VAL A 167 -2.69 -2.33 -7.87
CA VAL A 167 -3.92 -1.69 -8.31
C VAL A 167 -3.80 -1.31 -9.78
N ASN A 168 -4.75 -1.75 -10.60
CA ASN A 168 -4.85 -1.37 -12.00
C ASN A 168 -5.44 0.06 -12.09
N VAL A 169 -4.71 0.96 -12.75
CA VAL A 169 -5.10 2.37 -12.87
C VAL A 169 -5.34 2.75 -14.32
N THR A 170 -6.47 3.39 -14.59
CA THR A 170 -6.74 4.08 -15.86
C THR A 170 -6.64 5.58 -15.63
N MET A 171 -5.75 6.27 -16.32
CA MET A 171 -5.55 7.71 -16.14
C MET A 171 -6.14 8.52 -17.30
N GLN A 172 -6.86 9.59 -16.97
CA GLN A 172 -7.40 10.55 -17.92
C GLN A 172 -7.02 11.98 -17.51
N GLU A 173 -6.36 12.70 -18.42
CA GLU A 173 -6.08 14.12 -18.22
C GLU A 173 -7.31 14.98 -18.52
N THR A 174 -7.60 15.96 -17.68
CA THR A 174 -8.62 16.97 -17.97
C THR A 174 -8.07 18.03 -18.92
N ARG A 175 -8.92 18.50 -19.85
CA ARG A 175 -8.50 19.43 -20.91
C ARG A 175 -9.03 20.85 -20.69
N TYR A 176 -10.19 20.99 -20.07
CA TYR A 176 -10.88 22.25 -19.84
C TYR A 176 -11.78 22.14 -18.59
N GLN A 177 -12.36 23.26 -18.17
CA GLN A 177 -13.27 23.37 -17.04
C GLN A 177 -14.54 22.54 -17.27
N GLY A 178 -14.97 21.70 -16.33
CA GLY A 178 -16.12 20.81 -16.49
C GLY A 178 -15.84 19.49 -17.22
N HIS A 179 -14.66 19.31 -17.82
CA HIS A 179 -14.31 18.05 -18.52
C HIS A 179 -14.29 16.84 -17.57
N ALA A 180 -13.92 17.05 -16.30
CA ALA A 180 -13.96 15.98 -15.30
C ALA A 180 -15.36 15.40 -15.12
N ARG A 181 -16.38 16.27 -15.11
CA ARG A 181 -17.79 15.90 -15.00
C ARG A 181 -18.30 15.16 -16.23
N GLU A 182 -17.91 15.61 -17.43
CA GLU A 182 -18.26 14.92 -18.67
C GLU A 182 -17.67 13.51 -18.75
N VAL A 183 -16.39 13.38 -18.38
CA VAL A 183 -15.72 12.07 -18.29
C VAL A 183 -16.41 11.20 -17.25
N ALA A 184 -16.68 11.72 -16.05
CA ALA A 184 -17.35 10.96 -15.00
C ALA A 184 -18.77 10.52 -15.40
N SER A 185 -19.50 11.35 -16.17
CA SER A 185 -20.87 11.05 -16.63
C SER A 185 -20.91 10.00 -17.75
N SER A 186 -19.83 9.86 -18.53
CA SER A 186 -19.69 8.88 -19.60
C SER A 186 -18.92 7.63 -19.18
N LEU A 187 -18.33 7.63 -17.98
CA LEU A 187 -17.55 6.52 -17.46
C LEU A 187 -18.46 5.38 -17.03
N ASP A 188 -18.15 4.18 -17.50
CA ASP A 188 -18.76 2.96 -17.00
C ASP A 188 -18.22 2.64 -15.60
N LEU A 189 -18.95 3.07 -14.57
CA LEU A 189 -18.58 2.92 -13.17
C LEU A 189 -18.50 1.45 -12.73
N ALA A 190 -19.17 0.50 -13.41
CA ALA A 190 -19.11 -0.92 -13.06
C ALA A 190 -17.70 -1.52 -13.26
N ARG A 191 -16.87 -0.86 -14.07
CA ARG A 191 -15.48 -1.29 -14.35
C ARG A 191 -14.48 -0.88 -13.27
N TYR A 192 -14.85 0.02 -12.38
CA TYR A 192 -13.93 0.65 -11.43
C TYR A 192 -14.46 0.54 -10.01
N ASP A 193 -13.55 0.31 -9.08
CA ASP A 193 -13.87 0.22 -7.65
C ASP A 193 -13.80 1.62 -7.00
N GLY A 194 -13.31 2.62 -7.73
CA GLY A 194 -13.27 4.02 -7.29
C GLY A 194 -12.69 4.98 -8.33
N ILE A 195 -12.94 6.27 -8.09
CA ILE A 195 -12.40 7.39 -8.87
C ILE A 195 -11.48 8.21 -7.96
N VAL A 196 -10.29 8.55 -8.45
CA VAL A 196 -9.31 9.39 -7.75
C VAL A 196 -9.07 10.65 -8.56
N CYS A 197 -9.23 11.82 -7.93
CA CYS A 197 -8.97 13.11 -8.57
C CYS A 197 -7.63 13.68 -8.10
N VAL A 198 -6.73 13.96 -9.05
CA VAL A 198 -5.45 14.62 -8.83
C VAL A 198 -5.54 16.04 -9.38
N SER A 199 -6.07 16.94 -8.55
CA SER A 199 -6.27 18.35 -8.87
C SER A 199 -6.37 19.20 -7.58
N GLY A 200 -6.49 20.52 -7.72
CA GLY A 200 -6.92 21.38 -6.61
C GLY A 200 -8.44 21.29 -6.36
N ASP A 201 -8.92 22.01 -5.35
CA ASP A 201 -10.29 21.94 -4.82
C ASP A 201 -11.39 22.07 -5.88
N GLY A 202 -11.14 22.79 -6.98
CA GLY A 202 -12.13 23.06 -8.03
C GLY A 202 -12.64 21.84 -8.81
N VAL A 203 -11.91 20.71 -8.86
CA VAL A 203 -12.38 19.52 -9.61
C VAL A 203 -13.38 18.67 -8.83
N LEU A 204 -13.45 18.84 -7.50
CA LEU A 204 -14.42 18.12 -6.66
C LEU A 204 -15.78 18.83 -6.55
N VAL A 205 -15.85 20.11 -6.98
CA VAL A 205 -17.03 20.98 -6.84
C VAL A 205 -17.79 21.16 -8.17
N GLU A 206 -17.28 20.60 -9.28
CA GLU A 206 -17.84 20.74 -10.65
C GLU A 206 -18.97 19.76 -11.02
#